data_AF-A0A524Q7W3-F1
#
_entry.id   AF-A0A524Q7W3-F1
#
_cell.length_a   1.000
_cell.length_b   1.000
_cell.length_c   1.000
_cell.angle_alpha   90.00
_cell.angle_beta   90.00
_cell.angle_gamma   90.00
#
_symmetry.space_group_name_H-M   'P 1'
#
loop_
_entity.id
_entity.type
_entity.pdbx_description
1 polymer ?
#
loop_
_entity_poly.entity_id
_entity_poly.type
_entity_poly.pdbx_seq_one_letter_code
_entity_poly.pdbx_strand_id
1 'polypeptide(L)'
;LEVDKPLVLPIRKKVRFLVTSNDVIHSWWVSELGVKRDAIPGFMHEAWARIEKAGTYRGQCAELCGVNHGFMPIVVEAVSDADFDKWVKTTLVESAKSAIRDDDWTMKIALQRGQDLYGRYCAACHKRDGTGLPPTFPSLASSSVTVGASVARHIDLVLQGVPNSAMQAFTPQLDDEELAAIVTYERNAWGHNTGDLITPAQVQAQRR
;
A
#
# COMPACT_ATOMS: atom_id res chain seq x y z
N LEU A 1 20.73 -0.84 1.13
CA LEU A 1 19.41 -1.00 1.77
C LEU A 1 18.71 0.35 1.67
N GLU A 2 18.21 0.73 0.49
CA GLU A 2 17.51 2.00 0.30
C GLU A 2 15.99 1.79 0.30
N VAL A 3 15.26 2.86 0.60
CA VAL A 3 13.80 2.93 0.52
C VAL A 3 13.41 4.20 -0.22
N ASP A 4 12.20 4.22 -0.76
CA ASP A 4 11.60 5.40 -1.38
C ASP A 4 11.16 6.44 -0.34
N LYS A 5 10.73 5.98 0.85
CA LYS A 5 10.22 6.83 1.94
C LYS A 5 10.85 6.43 3.28
N PRO A 6 11.98 7.04 3.68
CA PRO A 6 12.57 6.79 4.98
C PRO A 6 11.71 7.37 6.11
N LEU A 7 11.79 6.76 7.30
CA LEU A 7 11.19 7.30 8.51
C LEU A 7 12.04 8.46 9.03
N VAL A 8 11.54 9.68 8.98
CA VAL A 8 12.27 10.85 9.49
C VAL A 8 11.93 11.06 10.96
N LEU A 9 12.95 11.21 11.82
CA LEU A 9 12.79 11.42 13.26
C LEU A 9 13.69 12.56 13.77
N PRO A 10 13.27 13.32 14.79
CA PRO A 10 14.11 14.34 15.40
C PRO A 10 15.12 13.72 16.38
N ILE A 11 16.34 14.25 16.39
CA ILE A 11 17.35 13.90 17.40
C ILE A 11 16.98 14.45 18.79
N ARG A 12 17.54 13.85 19.83
CA ARG A 12 17.45 14.23 21.26
C ARG A 12 16.05 14.23 21.86
N LYS A 13 15.04 13.73 21.12
CA LYS A 13 13.66 13.52 21.58
C LYS A 13 13.39 12.03 21.81
N LYS A 14 12.52 11.75 22.78
CA LYS A 14 12.04 10.39 23.06
C LYS A 14 10.92 10.06 22.06
N VAL A 15 11.15 9.06 21.21
CA VAL A 15 10.20 8.60 20.19
C VAL A 15 9.56 7.30 20.67
N ARG A 16 8.22 7.24 20.63
CA ARG A 16 7.47 5.99 20.80
C ARG A 16 7.10 5.44 19.44
N PHE A 17 7.53 4.21 19.16
CA PHE A 17 7.10 3.44 18.01
C PHE A 17 5.90 2.61 18.43
N LEU A 18 4.84 2.67 17.63
CA LEU A 18 3.71 1.75 17.71
C LEU A 18 3.78 0.86 16.47
N VAL A 19 3.92 -0.44 16.69
CA VAL A 19 4.26 -1.40 15.63
C VAL A 19 3.21 -2.51 15.61
N THR A 20 2.66 -2.77 14.42
CA THR A 20 1.71 -3.85 14.12
C THR A 20 1.89 -4.28 12.66
N SER A 21 1.14 -5.30 12.23
CA SER A 21 1.14 -5.79 10.86
C SER A 21 -0.28 -5.94 10.32
N ASN A 22 -0.43 -5.80 9.01
CA ASN A 22 -1.70 -5.98 8.29
C ASN A 22 -1.84 -7.37 7.65
N ASP A 23 -0.80 -8.20 7.65
CA ASP A 23 -0.77 -9.50 6.96
C ASP A 23 -0.22 -10.64 7.85
N VAL A 24 1.09 -10.85 7.86
CA VAL A 24 1.80 -11.88 8.63
C VAL A 24 2.67 -11.24 9.70
N ILE A 25 3.38 -12.04 10.48
CA ILE A 25 4.29 -11.50 11.48
C ILE A 25 5.53 -10.93 10.77
N HIS A 26 5.91 -9.70 11.13
CA HIS A 26 7.20 -9.09 10.78
C HIS A 26 7.96 -8.70 12.06
N SER A 27 9.17 -8.19 11.92
CA SER A 27 9.89 -7.58 13.04
C SER A 27 10.65 -6.34 12.59
N TRP A 28 10.25 -5.18 13.11
CA TRP A 28 10.93 -3.91 12.85
C TRP A 28 12.22 -3.84 13.67
N TRP A 29 13.38 -3.94 13.01
CA TRP A 29 14.68 -3.94 13.68
C TRP A 29 15.64 -2.93 13.07
N VAL A 30 16.04 -1.94 13.88
CA VAL A 30 17.14 -1.01 13.59
C VAL A 30 18.17 -1.15 14.71
N SER A 31 19.22 -1.92 14.44
CA SER A 31 20.19 -2.37 15.45
C SER A 31 20.92 -1.21 16.13
N GLU A 32 21.33 -0.19 15.37
CA GLU A 32 22.02 1.00 15.87
C GLU A 32 21.15 1.85 16.81
N LEU A 33 19.82 1.76 16.68
CA LEU A 33 18.88 2.40 17.60
C LEU A 33 18.56 1.52 18.82
N GLY A 34 19.03 0.27 18.83
CA GLY A 34 18.72 -0.71 19.87
C GLY A 34 17.26 -1.15 19.88
N VAL A 35 16.51 -0.92 18.80
CA VAL A 35 15.08 -1.23 18.73
C VAL A 35 14.83 -2.41 17.82
N LYS A 36 14.40 -3.53 18.41
CA LYS A 36 13.71 -4.64 17.73
C LYS A 36 12.32 -4.77 18.32
N ARG A 37 11.27 -4.75 17.48
CA ARG A 37 9.92 -5.06 17.92
C ARG A 37 9.13 -5.80 16.84
N ASP A 38 8.53 -6.91 17.25
CA ASP A 38 7.70 -7.72 16.37
C ASP A 38 6.40 -6.99 16.05
N ALA A 39 6.00 -7.05 14.78
CA ALA A 39 4.79 -6.51 14.21
C ALA A 39 3.81 -7.68 14.04
N ILE A 40 2.89 -7.85 14.98
CA ILE A 40 1.95 -8.97 15.01
C ILE A 40 0.56 -8.49 14.61
N PRO A 41 -0.10 -9.11 13.61
CA PRO A 41 -1.48 -8.76 13.25
C PRO A 41 -2.41 -8.85 14.47
N GLY A 42 -3.19 -7.80 14.70
CA GLY A 42 -4.13 -7.71 15.82
C GLY A 42 -3.53 -7.25 17.16
N PHE A 43 -2.21 -7.03 17.24
CA PHE A 43 -1.56 -6.50 18.44
C PHE A 43 -0.83 -5.19 18.14
N MET A 44 -1.00 -4.21 19.03
CA MET A 44 -0.22 -2.97 19.00
C MET A 44 0.93 -3.09 20.00
N HIS A 45 2.15 -3.27 19.48
CA HIS A 45 3.34 -3.31 20.28
C HIS A 45 4.00 -1.94 20.36
N GLU A 46 4.68 -1.66 21.47
CA GLU A 46 5.45 -0.43 21.63
C GLU A 46 6.96 -0.67 21.77
N ALA A 47 7.72 0.30 21.27
CA ALA A 47 9.14 0.43 21.54
C ALA A 47 9.49 1.91 21.68
N TRP A 48 10.65 2.19 22.27
CA TRP A 48 11.10 3.54 22.54
C TRP A 48 12.55 3.70 22.10
N ALA A 49 12.88 4.84 21.48
CA ALA A 49 14.25 5.23 21.23
C ALA A 49 14.45 6.72 21.55
N ARG A 50 15.71 7.08 21.81
CA ARG A 50 16.18 8.46 21.78
C ARG A 50 17.44 8.48 20.92
N ILE A 51 17.40 9.24 19.83
CA ILE A 51 18.50 9.29 18.86
C ILE A 51 19.37 10.50 19.17
N GLU A 52 20.62 10.33 19.59
CA GLU A 52 21.44 11.46 20.03
C GLU A 52 22.14 12.19 18.88
N LYS A 53 22.47 11.47 17.80
CA LYS A 53 23.26 11.99 16.68
C LYS A 53 22.41 12.00 15.41
N ALA A 54 22.58 13.04 14.59
CA ALA A 54 21.96 13.09 13.28
C ALA A 54 22.66 12.09 12.35
N GLY A 55 21.90 11.53 11.40
CA GLY A 55 22.42 10.57 10.43
C GLY A 55 21.36 9.58 9.95
N THR A 56 21.79 8.74 9.02
CA THR A 56 20.98 7.66 8.46
C THR A 56 21.24 6.37 9.22
N TYR A 57 20.17 5.77 9.76
CA TYR A 57 20.20 4.50 10.48
C TYR A 57 19.46 3.45 9.66
N ARG A 58 20.06 2.28 9.48
CA ARG A 58 19.51 1.23 8.62
C ARG A 58 19.09 0.01 9.42
N GLY A 59 17.99 -0.59 8.98
CA GLY A 59 17.40 -1.77 9.57
C GLY A 59 16.82 -2.69 8.50
N GLN A 60 16.31 -3.84 8.95
CA GLN A 60 15.63 -4.81 8.10
C GLN A 60 14.54 -5.53 8.90
N CYS A 61 13.60 -6.16 8.20
CA CYS A 61 12.73 -7.15 8.83
C CYS A 61 13.56 -8.27 9.45
N ALA A 62 13.28 -8.61 10.71
CA ALA A 62 13.99 -9.64 11.47
C ALA A 62 13.10 -10.84 11.86
N GLU A 63 12.03 -11.07 11.10
CA GLU A 63 11.11 -12.20 11.23
C GLU A 63 10.75 -12.71 9.83
N LEU A 64 10.86 -14.02 9.60
CA LEU A 64 10.67 -14.61 8.27
C LEU A 64 9.21 -14.42 7.81
N CYS A 65 8.97 -13.43 6.95
CA CYS A 65 7.65 -13.00 6.55
C CYS A 65 7.23 -13.40 5.12
N GLY A 66 8.03 -14.24 4.46
CA GLY A 66 7.72 -14.78 3.13
C GLY A 66 8.90 -14.75 2.16
N VAL A 67 8.63 -15.01 0.89
CA VAL A 67 9.66 -15.17 -0.17
C VAL A 67 10.57 -13.95 -0.32
N ASN A 68 10.03 -12.75 -0.10
CA ASN A 68 10.76 -11.49 -0.23
C ASN A 68 11.24 -10.93 1.12
N HIS A 69 11.29 -11.75 2.17
CA HIS A 69 11.69 -11.33 3.52
C HIS A 69 13.02 -10.53 3.54
N GLY A 70 14.04 -10.98 2.80
CA GLY A 70 15.33 -10.28 2.72
C GLY A 70 15.31 -8.92 2.00
N PHE A 71 14.22 -8.61 1.29
CA PHE A 71 14.03 -7.36 0.54
C PHE A 71 13.10 -6.37 1.26
N MET A 72 13.05 -6.44 2.59
CA MET A 72 12.23 -5.57 3.43
C MET A 72 13.12 -4.63 4.29
N PRO A 73 13.80 -3.64 3.67
CA PRO A 73 14.68 -2.71 4.37
C PRO A 73 13.91 -1.65 5.15
N ILE A 74 14.56 -1.12 6.19
CA ILE A 74 14.12 0.03 6.97
C ILE A 74 15.23 1.08 6.90
N VAL A 75 14.85 2.34 6.69
CA VAL A 75 15.78 3.48 6.78
C VAL A 75 15.14 4.54 7.68
N VAL A 76 15.91 5.01 8.65
CA VAL A 76 15.55 6.10 9.55
C VAL A 76 16.50 7.26 9.33
N GLU A 77 15.97 8.43 9.00
CA GLU A 77 16.72 9.68 8.89
C GLU A 77 16.54 10.48 10.19
N ALA A 78 17.59 10.50 11.02
CA ALA A 78 17.60 11.30 12.23
C ALA A 78 18.13 12.69 11.92
N VAL A 79 17.28 13.70 12.11
CA VAL A 79 17.56 15.08 11.70
C VAL A 79 17.44 16.06 12.88
N SER A 80 17.90 17.29 12.68
CA SER A 80 17.72 18.35 13.68
C SER A 80 16.22 18.65 13.90
N ASP A 81 15.87 19.28 15.02
CA ASP A 81 14.48 19.68 15.28
C ASP A 81 13.94 20.62 14.18
N ALA A 82 14.77 21.56 13.69
CA ALA A 82 14.40 22.48 12.64
C ALA A 82 14.13 21.77 11.29
N ASP A 83 14.96 20.78 10.96
CA ASP A 83 14.80 19.99 9.74
C ASP A 83 13.59 19.06 9.83
N PHE A 84 13.35 18.48 11.01
CA PHE A 84 12.15 17.67 11.27
C PHE A 84 10.88 18.51 11.10
N ASP A 85 10.81 19.70 11.69
CA ASP A 85 9.66 20.59 11.56
C ASP A 85 9.43 21.04 10.12
N LYS A 86 10.51 21.29 9.37
CA LYS A 86 10.45 21.60 7.93
C LYS A 86 9.91 20.41 7.13
N TRP A 87 10.40 19.20 7.42
CA TRP A 87 9.93 17.97 6.81
C TRP A 87 8.44 17.76 7.08
N VAL A 88 8.00 17.83 8.33
CA VAL A 88 6.57 17.70 8.69
C VAL A 88 5.70 18.69 7.90
N LYS A 89 6.08 19.97 7.85
CA LYS A 89 5.32 20.98 7.10
C LYS A 89 5.23 20.65 5.62
N THR A 90 6.34 20.23 5.01
CA THR A 90 6.40 19.89 3.58
C THR A 90 5.55 18.67 3.29
N THR A 91 5.72 17.61 4.08
CA THR A 91 4.98 16.36 3.94
C THR A 91 3.49 16.53 4.18
N LEU A 92 3.06 17.38 5.12
CA LEU A 92 1.63 17.68 5.31
C LEU A 92 1.04 18.41 4.09
N VAL A 93 1.76 19.37 3.50
CA VAL A 93 1.31 20.06 2.28
C VAL A 93 1.25 19.10 1.09
N GLU A 94 2.25 18.24 0.91
CA GLU A 94 2.26 17.22 -0.14
C GLU A 94 1.14 16.20 0.04
N SER A 95 0.95 15.72 1.28
CA SER A 95 -0.11 14.78 1.63
C SER A 95 -1.49 15.40 1.41
N ALA A 96 -1.67 16.68 1.74
CA ALA A 96 -2.91 17.41 1.49
C ALA A 96 -3.17 17.67 -0.01
N LYS A 97 -2.12 17.78 -0.83
CA LYS A 97 -2.24 17.87 -2.30
C LYS A 97 -2.56 16.51 -2.93
N SER A 98 -2.10 15.41 -2.32
CA SER A 98 -2.43 14.05 -2.76
C SER A 98 -3.75 13.53 -2.17
N ALA A 99 -4.24 14.13 -1.09
CA ALA A 99 -5.54 13.84 -0.53
C ALA A 99 -6.60 14.33 -1.52
N ILE A 100 -7.18 13.38 -2.23
CA ILE A 100 -8.28 13.64 -3.16
C ILE A 100 -9.47 14.00 -2.29
N ARG A 101 -9.97 15.22 -2.44
CA ARG A 101 -11.22 15.63 -1.78
C ARG A 101 -12.36 14.87 -2.44
N ASP A 102 -13.35 14.41 -1.66
CA ASP A 102 -14.53 13.67 -2.13
C ASP A 102 -15.24 14.38 -3.32
N ASP A 103 -15.12 15.71 -3.38
CA ASP A 103 -15.67 16.61 -4.38
C ASP A 103 -14.99 16.53 -5.78
N ASP A 104 -13.85 15.82 -5.93
CA ASP A 104 -13.04 15.75 -7.17
C ASP A 104 -12.92 14.34 -7.79
N TRP A 105 -13.79 13.37 -7.42
CA TRP A 105 -13.75 12.00 -7.97
C TRP A 105 -14.14 11.94 -9.45
N THR A 106 -13.16 12.13 -10.32
CA THR A 106 -13.31 12.12 -11.79
C THR A 106 -12.59 10.93 -12.41
N MET A 107 -12.95 10.59 -13.66
CA MET A 107 -12.28 9.53 -14.42
C MET A 107 -10.75 9.71 -14.46
N LYS A 108 -10.27 10.92 -14.76
CA LYS A 108 -8.83 11.21 -14.80
C LYS A 108 -8.14 10.88 -13.48
N ILE A 109 -8.76 11.29 -12.38
CA ILE A 109 -8.24 11.09 -11.03
C ILE A 109 -8.24 9.61 -10.65
N ALA A 110 -9.37 8.93 -10.84
CA ALA A 110 -9.51 7.51 -10.54
C ALA A 110 -8.54 6.64 -11.36
N LEU A 111 -8.34 6.96 -12.65
CA LEU A 111 -7.34 6.27 -13.48
C LEU A 111 -5.92 6.46 -12.98
N GLN A 112 -5.55 7.70 -12.62
CA GLN A 112 -4.18 7.99 -12.18
C GLN A 112 -3.86 7.32 -10.84
N ARG A 113 -4.80 7.39 -9.88
CA ARG A 113 -4.67 6.69 -8.59
C ARG A 113 -4.72 5.17 -8.77
N GLY A 114 -5.63 4.68 -9.61
CA GLY A 114 -5.81 3.25 -9.87
C GLY A 114 -4.59 2.61 -10.53
N GLN A 115 -3.91 3.31 -11.44
CA GLN A 115 -2.68 2.81 -12.08
C GLN A 115 -1.54 2.62 -11.07
N ASP A 116 -1.34 3.58 -10.16
CA ASP A 116 -0.30 3.51 -9.13
C ASP A 116 -0.59 2.37 -8.15
N LEU A 117 -1.82 2.29 -7.64
CA LEU A 117 -2.26 1.22 -6.74
C LEU A 117 -2.20 -0.16 -7.41
N TYR A 118 -2.66 -0.30 -8.65
CA TYR A 118 -2.54 -1.53 -9.43
C TYR A 118 -1.08 -1.98 -9.54
N GLY A 119 -0.17 -1.04 -9.77
CA GLY A 119 1.27 -1.29 -9.81
C GLY A 119 1.83 -1.86 -8.51
N ARG A 120 1.26 -1.49 -7.35
CA ARG A 120 1.69 -1.93 -6.02
C ARG A 120 1.08 -3.26 -5.61
N TYR A 121 -0.21 -3.45 -5.82
CA TYR A 121 -0.96 -4.57 -5.26
C TYR A 121 -1.22 -5.71 -6.26
N CYS A 122 -1.40 -5.38 -7.55
CA CYS A 122 -1.95 -6.32 -8.54
C CYS A 122 -0.91 -6.80 -9.55
N ALA A 123 0.00 -5.91 -9.95
CA ALA A 123 0.93 -6.11 -11.05
C ALA A 123 1.96 -7.24 -10.80
N ALA A 124 2.20 -7.63 -9.56
CA ALA A 124 3.09 -8.76 -9.24
C ALA A 124 2.60 -10.08 -9.84
N CYS A 125 1.28 -10.28 -9.89
CA CYS A 125 0.65 -11.49 -10.46
C CYS A 125 0.08 -11.23 -11.86
N HIS A 126 -0.62 -10.10 -12.05
CA HIS A 126 -1.33 -9.81 -13.29
C HIS A 126 -0.49 -9.04 -14.35
N LYS A 127 0.76 -8.71 -14.02
CA LYS A 127 1.67 -7.85 -14.80
C LYS A 127 1.13 -6.44 -15.03
N ARG A 128 2.02 -5.50 -15.34
CA ARG A 128 1.65 -4.09 -15.61
C ARG A 128 0.75 -3.93 -16.86
N ASP A 129 0.91 -4.83 -17.82
CA ASP A 129 0.12 -4.86 -19.07
C ASP A 129 -1.16 -5.71 -18.95
N GLY A 130 -1.47 -6.24 -17.76
CA GLY A 130 -2.68 -7.01 -17.51
C GLY A 130 -2.69 -8.40 -18.16
N THR A 131 -1.59 -8.84 -18.78
CA THR A 131 -1.53 -10.14 -19.49
C THR A 131 -1.42 -11.34 -18.55
N GLY A 132 -1.04 -11.11 -17.29
CA GLY A 132 -0.83 -12.16 -16.29
C GLY A 132 0.27 -13.16 -16.68
N LEU A 133 0.18 -14.35 -16.10
CA LEU A 133 1.06 -15.49 -16.36
C LEU A 133 0.22 -16.78 -16.40
N PRO A 134 -0.47 -17.07 -17.52
CA PRO A 134 -1.29 -18.26 -17.64
C PRO A 134 -0.47 -19.57 -17.51
N PRO A 135 -1.05 -20.63 -16.92
CA PRO A 135 -2.42 -20.70 -16.39
C PRO A 135 -2.56 -20.17 -14.95
N THR A 136 -1.45 -19.89 -14.26
CA THR A 136 -1.43 -19.60 -12.82
C THR A 136 -2.06 -18.25 -12.48
N PHE A 137 -1.76 -17.21 -13.25
CA PHE A 137 -2.34 -15.88 -13.09
C PHE A 137 -3.04 -15.48 -14.39
N PRO A 138 -4.39 -15.39 -14.42
CA PRO A 138 -5.12 -15.11 -15.64
C PRO A 138 -4.87 -13.67 -16.14
N SER A 139 -5.06 -13.48 -17.44
CA SER A 139 -5.10 -12.14 -18.05
C SER A 139 -6.31 -11.37 -17.51
N LEU A 140 -6.07 -10.14 -17.07
CA LEU A 140 -7.11 -9.15 -16.81
C LEU A 140 -7.46 -8.38 -18.08
N ALA A 141 -6.48 -8.14 -18.96
CA ALA A 141 -6.70 -7.46 -20.22
C ALA A 141 -7.75 -8.20 -21.06
N SER A 142 -8.82 -7.48 -21.43
CA SER A 142 -9.97 -7.99 -22.20
C SER A 142 -10.69 -9.21 -21.58
N SER A 143 -10.51 -9.45 -20.28
CA SER A 143 -11.17 -10.56 -19.59
C SER A 143 -12.65 -10.29 -19.34
N SER A 144 -13.45 -11.35 -19.17
CA SER A 144 -14.87 -11.20 -18.80
C SER A 144 -15.10 -10.44 -17.48
N VAL A 145 -14.06 -10.25 -16.66
CA VAL A 145 -14.13 -9.47 -15.42
C VAL A 145 -14.02 -7.97 -15.72
N THR A 146 -13.07 -7.58 -16.57
CA THR A 146 -12.77 -6.16 -16.86
C THR A 146 -13.65 -5.55 -17.93
N VAL A 147 -14.08 -6.34 -18.93
CA VAL A 147 -14.98 -5.87 -20.01
C VAL A 147 -16.43 -6.35 -19.85
N GLY A 148 -16.69 -7.25 -18.90
CA GLY A 148 -18.05 -7.76 -18.66
C GLY A 148 -18.94 -6.73 -17.99
N ALA A 149 -20.25 -6.88 -18.15
CA ALA A 149 -21.25 -5.91 -17.66
C ALA A 149 -21.34 -5.81 -16.13
N SER A 150 -20.94 -6.85 -15.38
CA SER A 150 -21.08 -6.86 -13.92
C SER A 150 -19.86 -6.25 -13.23
N VAL A 151 -19.93 -4.94 -12.95
CA VAL A 151 -18.95 -4.24 -12.10
C VAL A 151 -18.94 -4.82 -10.67
N ALA A 152 -20.12 -5.20 -10.15
CA ALA A 152 -20.27 -5.81 -8.84
C ALA A 152 -19.41 -7.09 -8.70
N ARG A 153 -19.44 -7.97 -9.72
CA ARG A 153 -18.59 -9.17 -9.74
C ARG A 153 -17.11 -8.83 -9.69
N HIS A 154 -16.69 -7.77 -10.38
CA HIS A 154 -15.30 -7.33 -10.37
C HIS A 154 -14.89 -6.86 -8.97
N ILE A 155 -15.70 -6.01 -8.34
CA ILE A 155 -15.48 -5.54 -6.96
C ILE A 155 -15.41 -6.73 -5.99
N ASP A 156 -16.34 -7.68 -6.07
CA ASP A 156 -16.39 -8.85 -5.19
C ASP A 156 -15.12 -9.71 -5.28
N LEU A 157 -14.58 -9.92 -6.49
CA LEU A 157 -13.35 -10.70 -6.68
C LEU A 157 -12.14 -10.03 -6.02
N VAL A 158 -12.07 -8.70 -6.05
CA VAL A 158 -10.98 -7.95 -5.38
C VAL A 158 -11.17 -8.00 -3.86
N LEU A 159 -12.39 -7.77 -3.36
CA LEU A 159 -12.69 -7.79 -1.94
C LEU A 159 -12.42 -9.16 -1.32
N GLN A 160 -12.94 -10.23 -1.92
CA GLN A 160 -12.99 -11.57 -1.34
C GLN A 160 -11.84 -12.48 -1.80
N GLY A 161 -11.09 -12.05 -2.83
CA GLY A 161 -10.13 -12.92 -3.50
C GLY A 161 -10.83 -14.02 -4.30
N VAL A 162 -10.05 -14.98 -4.79
CA VAL A 162 -10.57 -16.14 -5.53
C VAL A 162 -10.26 -17.41 -4.74
N PRO A 163 -11.29 -18.14 -4.26
CA PRO A 163 -11.11 -19.40 -3.55
C PRO A 163 -10.29 -20.40 -4.35
N ASN A 164 -9.45 -21.17 -3.65
CA ASN A 164 -8.54 -22.17 -4.25
C ASN A 164 -7.56 -21.59 -5.28
N SER A 165 -7.19 -20.32 -5.13
CA SER A 165 -6.16 -19.67 -5.95
C SER A 165 -5.19 -18.88 -5.07
N ALA A 166 -4.15 -18.31 -5.69
CA ALA A 166 -3.22 -17.40 -5.03
C ALA A 166 -3.76 -15.96 -4.89
N MET A 167 -4.91 -15.64 -5.47
CA MET A 167 -5.52 -14.30 -5.33
C MET A 167 -6.22 -14.20 -3.98
N GLN A 168 -5.51 -13.63 -3.02
CA GLN A 168 -6.00 -13.36 -1.66
C GLN A 168 -7.10 -12.28 -1.64
N ALA A 169 -7.84 -12.22 -0.53
CA ALA A 169 -8.80 -11.15 -0.26
C ALA A 169 -8.08 -9.83 0.05
N PHE A 170 -8.47 -8.75 -0.63
CA PHE A 170 -7.90 -7.40 -0.38
C PHE A 170 -8.75 -6.54 0.54
N THR A 171 -9.89 -7.05 1.04
CA THR A 171 -10.73 -6.36 2.05
C THR A 171 -9.92 -5.73 3.21
N PRO A 172 -8.92 -6.40 3.82
CA PRO A 172 -8.17 -5.81 4.93
C PRO A 172 -7.03 -4.85 4.50
N GLN A 173 -6.69 -4.82 3.21
CA GLN A 173 -5.52 -4.08 2.71
C GLN A 173 -5.87 -2.78 1.97
N LEU A 174 -7.07 -2.71 1.39
CA LEU A 174 -7.53 -1.59 0.58
C LEU A 174 -8.75 -0.94 1.22
N ASP A 175 -8.81 0.39 1.21
CA ASP A 175 -10.03 1.14 1.52
C ASP A 175 -11.01 1.21 0.31
N ASP A 176 -12.15 1.86 0.49
CA ASP A 176 -13.19 1.97 -0.55
C ASP A 176 -12.73 2.80 -1.76
N GLU A 177 -11.97 3.87 -1.53
CA GLU A 177 -11.45 4.72 -2.60
C GLU A 177 -10.36 4.02 -3.40
N GLU A 178 -9.44 3.36 -2.71
CA GLU A 178 -8.34 2.63 -3.32
C GLU A 178 -8.85 1.51 -4.22
N LEU A 179 -9.81 0.73 -3.73
CA LEU A 179 -10.42 -0.33 -4.53
C LEU A 179 -11.22 0.25 -5.71
N ALA A 180 -11.99 1.32 -5.49
CA ALA A 180 -12.73 1.98 -6.56
C ALA A 180 -11.79 2.50 -7.67
N ALA A 181 -10.65 3.08 -7.30
CA ALA A 181 -9.63 3.51 -8.24
C ALA A 181 -9.02 2.34 -9.01
N ILE A 182 -8.64 1.24 -8.33
CA ILE A 182 -8.07 0.05 -8.97
C ILE A 182 -9.05 -0.53 -9.99
N VAL A 183 -10.31 -0.77 -9.60
CA VAL A 183 -11.32 -1.34 -10.50
C VAL A 183 -11.60 -0.38 -11.67
N THR A 184 -11.68 0.92 -11.43
CA THR A 184 -11.80 1.93 -12.51
C THR A 184 -10.64 1.81 -13.50
N TYR A 185 -9.40 1.71 -13.01
CA TYR A 185 -8.23 1.55 -13.87
C TYR A 185 -8.28 0.24 -14.66
N GLU A 186 -8.51 -0.90 -14.01
CA GLU A 186 -8.51 -2.21 -14.67
C GLU A 186 -9.57 -2.33 -15.78
N ARG A 187 -10.71 -1.66 -15.63
CA ARG A 187 -11.80 -1.62 -16.63
C ARG A 187 -11.60 -0.60 -17.74
N ASN A 188 -10.57 0.24 -17.65
CA ASN A 188 -10.29 1.27 -18.65
C ASN A 188 -8.86 1.21 -19.20
N ALA A 189 -8.01 0.35 -18.64
CA ALA A 189 -6.66 0.12 -19.11
C ALA A 189 -6.63 -0.77 -20.37
N TRP A 190 -5.44 -0.97 -20.92
CA TRP A 190 -5.17 -1.99 -21.96
C TRP A 190 -6.08 -1.91 -23.20
N GLY A 191 -6.52 -0.70 -23.55
CA GLY A 191 -7.19 -0.39 -24.82
C GLY A 191 -8.70 -0.61 -24.87
N HIS A 192 -9.31 -1.23 -23.86
CA HIS A 192 -10.75 -1.56 -23.91
C HIS A 192 -11.67 -0.45 -23.38
N ASN A 193 -11.18 0.48 -22.53
CA ASN A 193 -11.84 1.75 -22.17
C ASN A 193 -13.37 1.65 -21.97
N THR A 194 -13.84 0.84 -21.02
CA THR A 194 -15.30 0.63 -20.81
C THR A 194 -16.08 1.91 -20.53
N GLY A 195 -15.41 2.96 -20.03
CA GLY A 195 -16.04 4.19 -19.57
C GLY A 195 -16.54 4.11 -18.13
N ASP A 196 -16.38 2.98 -17.46
CA ASP A 196 -16.87 2.77 -16.10
C ASP A 196 -16.02 3.54 -15.09
N LEU A 197 -16.63 4.50 -14.38
CA LEU A 197 -16.06 5.17 -13.22
C LEU A 197 -16.66 4.58 -11.95
N ILE A 198 -15.87 3.81 -11.21
CA ILE A 198 -16.32 3.16 -9.98
C ILE A 198 -16.15 4.18 -8.85
N THR A 199 -17.18 4.32 -8.03
CA THR A 199 -17.19 5.22 -6.89
C THR A 199 -16.91 4.48 -5.58
N PRO A 200 -16.35 5.15 -4.56
CA PRO A 200 -16.18 4.55 -3.23
C PRO A 200 -17.49 4.01 -2.65
N ALA A 201 -18.61 4.72 -2.87
CA ALA A 201 -19.93 4.28 -2.43
C ALA A 201 -20.38 2.95 -3.06
N GLN A 202 -20.03 2.69 -4.32
CA GLN A 202 -20.31 1.40 -4.97
C GLN A 202 -19.50 0.26 -4.34
N VAL A 203 -18.26 0.53 -3.93
CA VAL A 203 -17.43 -0.46 -3.23
C VAL A 203 -17.98 -0.72 -1.83
N GLN A 204 -18.29 0.34 -1.09
CA GLN A 204 -18.85 0.25 0.25
C GLN A 204 -20.14 -0.59 0.26
N ALA A 205 -21.01 -0.42 -0.74
CA ALA A 205 -22.23 -1.21 -0.87
C ALA A 205 -22.00 -2.72 -1.10
N GLN A 206 -20.81 -3.11 -1.55
CA GLN A 206 -20.42 -4.52 -1.73
C GLN A 206 -19.65 -5.10 -0.54
N ARG A 207 -19.11 -4.26 0.35
CA ARG A 207 -18.50 -4.74 1.59
C ARG A 207 -19.59 -5.32 2.49
N ARG A 208 -19.50 -6.62 2.74
CA ARG A 208 -20.39 -7.37 3.63
C ARG A 208 -19.65 -7.76 4.90
#